data_AF-A0A2T9Y7Z2-F1
#
_entry.id   AF-A0A2T9Y7Z2-F1
#
_cell.length_a   1.000
_cell.length_b   1.000
_cell.length_c   1.000
_cell.angle_alpha   90.00
_cell.angle_beta   90.00
_cell.angle_gamma   90.00
#
_symmetry.space_group_name_H-M   'P 1'
#
loop_
_entity.id
_entity.type
_entity.pdbx_description
1 polymer ?
#
loop_
_entity_poly.entity_id
_entity_poly.type
_entity_poly.pdbx_seq_one_letter_code
_entity_poly.pdbx_strand_id
1 'polypeptide(L)'
;MPKVKTTRFRVPPDGYEEIEPTLKEFEQKMRDAENEPHEGKRRVESVWPIMRLHHQKSRYIYDLYYKREAISKELYDYCLQKKIADANLIAKWKKVSVFRE
;
A
#
# COMPACT_ATOMS: atom_id res chain seq x y z
N MET A 1 11.89 -1.17 -10.40
CA MET A 1 11.21 -1.15 -11.72
C MET A 1 9.70 -1.08 -11.52
N PRO A 2 8.93 -0.31 -12.31
CA PRO A 2 7.47 -0.32 -12.20
C PRO A 2 6.98 -1.73 -12.50
N LYS A 3 5.96 -2.22 -11.75
CA LYS A 3 5.39 -3.55 -12.02
C LYS A 3 4.97 -3.62 -13.49
N VAL A 4 5.52 -4.59 -14.23
CA VAL A 4 5.31 -4.73 -15.67
C VAL A 4 3.81 -4.85 -15.96
N LYS A 5 3.29 -3.90 -16.73
CA LYS A 5 1.89 -3.91 -17.18
C LYS A 5 1.73 -4.96 -18.29
N THR A 6 1.31 -6.17 -17.94
CA THR A 6 0.98 -7.23 -18.92
C THR A 6 -0.39 -6.98 -19.56
N THR A 7 -0.69 -7.56 -20.72
CA THR A 7 -1.95 -7.39 -21.49
C THR A 7 -3.24 -7.74 -20.71
N ARG A 8 -3.14 -8.49 -19.60
CA ARG A 8 -4.25 -8.75 -18.65
C ARG A 8 -4.52 -7.60 -17.67
N PHE A 9 -3.82 -6.47 -17.78
CA PHE A 9 -4.07 -5.30 -16.96
C PHE A 9 -5.42 -4.69 -17.37
N ARG A 10 -6.47 -5.09 -16.65
CA ARG A 10 -7.74 -4.38 -16.65
C ARG A 10 -7.47 -2.88 -16.52
N VAL A 11 -8.17 -2.09 -17.32
CA VAL A 11 -8.17 -0.63 -17.26
C VAL A 11 -8.39 -0.22 -15.79
N PRO A 12 -7.64 0.75 -15.26
CA PRO A 12 -7.86 1.23 -13.90
C PRO A 12 -9.34 1.63 -13.74
N PRO A 13 -10.01 1.19 -12.67
CA PRO A 13 -11.39 1.63 -12.40
C PRO A 13 -11.46 3.15 -12.19
N ASP A 14 -12.66 3.68 -12.29
CA ASP A 14 -12.92 5.11 -12.07
C ASP A 14 -12.41 5.58 -10.69
N GLY A 15 -11.88 6.80 -10.65
CA GLY A 15 -11.24 7.39 -9.46
C GLY A 15 -9.80 6.93 -9.18
N TYR A 16 -9.20 6.04 -9.99
CA TYR A 16 -7.78 5.66 -9.80
C TYR A 16 -6.82 6.84 -10.00
N GLU A 17 -7.15 7.77 -10.89
CA GLU A 17 -6.31 8.93 -11.22
C GLU A 17 -6.08 9.86 -10.01
N GLU A 18 -7.05 9.95 -9.09
CA GLU A 18 -6.94 10.79 -7.89
C GLU A 18 -5.98 10.20 -6.85
N ILE A 19 -5.92 8.87 -6.75
CA ILE A 19 -5.05 8.17 -5.79
C ILE A 19 -3.68 7.83 -6.36
N GLU A 20 -3.53 7.81 -7.69
CA GLU A 20 -2.30 7.42 -8.37
C GLU A 20 -1.07 8.25 -7.96
N PRO A 21 -1.13 9.59 -7.81
CA PRO A 21 0.02 10.39 -7.41
C PRO A 21 0.56 9.96 -6.05
N THR A 22 -0.33 9.78 -5.06
CA THR A 22 0.05 9.34 -3.72
C THR A 22 0.61 7.92 -3.72
N LEU A 23 0.07 7.02 -4.54
CA LEU A 23 0.61 5.66 -4.70
C LEU A 23 2.01 5.68 -5.33
N LYS A 24 2.25 6.53 -6.33
CA LYS A 24 3.58 6.72 -6.94
C LYS A 24 4.59 7.26 -5.94
N GLU A 25 4.20 8.18 -5.06
CA GLU A 25 5.07 8.65 -3.98
C GLU A 25 5.46 7.52 -3.01
N PHE A 26 4.53 6.65 -2.63
CA PHE A 26 4.85 5.48 -1.80
C PHE A 26 5.77 4.50 -2.52
N GLU A 27 5.59 4.29 -3.83
CA GLU A 27 6.49 3.44 -4.63
C GLU A 27 7.89 4.05 -4.74
N GLN A 28 8.00 5.37 -4.90
CA GLN A 28 9.28 6.06 -4.93
C GLN A 28 10.00 5.92 -3.58
N LYS A 29 9.33 6.24 -2.48
CA LYS A 29 9.87 6.06 -1.11
C LYS A 29 10.28 4.62 -0.82
N MET A 30 9.54 3.64 -1.34
CA MET A 30 9.89 2.23 -1.19
C MET A 30 11.22 1.90 -1.89
N ARG A 31 11.42 2.40 -3.11
CA ARG A 31 12.68 2.21 -3.84
C ARG A 31 13.84 2.89 -3.16
N ASP A 32 13.61 4.10 -2.65
CA ASP A 32 14.64 4.85 -1.93
C ASP A 32 15.05 4.09 -0.65
N ALA A 33 14.08 3.53 0.08
CA ALA A 33 14.35 2.69 1.24
C ALA A 33 15.03 1.35 0.89
N GLU A 34 14.71 0.74 -0.25
CA GLU A 34 15.38 -0.47 -0.75
C GLU A 34 16.85 -0.19 -1.13
N ASN A 35 17.14 0.98 -1.70
CA ASN A 35 18.48 1.39 -2.10
C ASN A 35 19.31 2.02 -0.96
N GLU A 36 18.69 2.28 0.19
CA GLU A 36 19.38 2.96 1.29
C GLU A 36 20.51 2.10 1.84
N PRO A 37 21.75 2.62 1.95
CA PRO A 37 22.87 1.86 2.46
C PRO A 37 22.59 1.40 3.90
N HIS A 38 23.06 0.18 4.20
CA HIS A 38 22.82 -0.48 5.48
C HIS A 38 23.98 -0.27 6.46
N GLU A 39 24.95 0.58 6.10
CA GLU A 39 26.14 0.85 6.92
C GLU A 39 25.75 1.52 8.25
N GLY A 40 26.27 0.98 9.35
CA GLY A 40 25.97 1.46 10.70
C GLY A 40 24.60 1.05 11.26
N LYS A 41 23.74 0.37 10.48
CA LYS A 41 22.44 -0.15 10.94
C LYS A 41 22.55 -1.63 11.33
N ARG A 42 21.75 -2.08 12.30
CA ARG A 42 21.60 -3.52 12.57
C ARG A 42 20.90 -4.18 11.39
N ARG A 43 21.19 -5.48 11.16
CA ARG A 43 20.59 -6.26 10.05
C ARG A 43 19.06 -6.20 10.00
N VAL A 44 18.39 -6.05 11.14
CA VAL A 44 16.92 -5.94 11.21
C VAL A 44 16.41 -4.53 10.95
N GLU A 45 17.22 -3.51 11.23
CA GLU A 45 16.84 -2.10 11.14
C GLU A 45 16.75 -1.61 9.71
N SER A 46 17.53 -2.19 8.80
CA SER A 46 17.42 -1.89 7.36
C SER A 46 16.04 -2.23 6.79
N VAL A 47 15.31 -3.17 7.41
CA VAL A 47 13.99 -3.63 6.95
C VAL A 47 12.85 -2.80 7.55
N TRP A 48 13.07 -2.10 8.67
CA TRP A 48 12.00 -1.35 9.36
C TRP A 48 11.37 -0.24 8.49
N PRO A 49 12.13 0.58 7.73
CA PRO A 49 11.55 1.58 6.84
C PRO A 49 10.64 0.96 5.78
N ILE A 50 11.06 -0.16 5.18
CA ILE A 50 10.28 -0.90 4.17
C ILE A 50 8.95 -1.36 4.76
N MET A 51 8.98 -1.98 5.96
CA MET A 51 7.77 -2.47 6.63
C MET A 51 6.84 -1.32 7.05
N ARG A 52 7.40 -0.19 7.49
CA ARG A 52 6.64 1.02 7.82
C ARG A 52 5.92 1.58 6.60
N LEU A 53 6.61 1.67 5.46
CA LEU A 53 6.03 2.14 4.19
C LEU A 53 4.95 1.19 3.67
N HIS A 54 5.17 -0.13 3.76
CA HIS A 54 4.17 -1.14 3.38
C HIS A 54 2.88 -1.00 4.21
N HIS A 55 3.03 -0.82 5.52
CA HIS A 55 1.93 -0.56 6.44
C HIS A 55 1.19 0.75 6.08
N GLN A 56 1.92 1.86 5.89
CA GLN A 56 1.34 3.16 5.55
C GLN A 56 0.56 3.12 4.24
N LYS A 57 1.11 2.50 3.20
CA LYS A 57 0.45 2.34 1.90
C LYS A 57 -0.85 1.53 2.03
N SER A 58 -0.83 0.42 2.75
CA SER A 58 -2.03 -0.39 2.98
C SER A 58 -3.08 0.36 3.82
N ARG A 59 -2.61 1.19 4.77
CA ARG A 59 -3.50 1.97 5.64
C ARG A 59 -4.18 3.11 4.89
N TYR A 60 -3.47 3.76 3.97
CA TYR A 60 -4.04 4.78 3.09
C TYR A 60 -5.25 4.25 2.30
N ILE A 61 -5.09 3.09 1.65
CA ILE A 61 -6.20 2.44 0.91
C ILE A 61 -7.34 2.01 1.86
N TYR A 62 -7.01 1.51 3.05
CA TYR A 62 -8.02 1.15 4.06
C TYR A 62 -8.85 2.35 4.51
N ASP A 63 -8.20 3.46 4.86
CA ASP A 63 -8.88 4.66 5.36
C ASP A 63 -9.72 5.32 4.24
N LEU A 64 -9.27 5.27 2.98
CA LEU A 64 -10.06 5.75 1.83
C LEU A 64 -11.35 4.96 1.63
N TYR A 65 -11.32 3.63 1.78
CA TYR A 65 -12.50 2.79 1.55
C TYR A 65 -13.41 2.70 2.78
N TYR A 66 -12.86 2.39 3.96
CA TYR A 66 -13.66 2.07 5.15
C TYR A 66 -13.98 3.26 6.05
N LYS A 67 -13.23 4.36 5.98
CA LYS A 67 -13.48 5.54 6.84
C LYS A 67 -14.02 6.74 6.07
N ARG A 68 -13.41 7.04 4.92
CA ARG A 68 -13.76 8.20 4.10
C ARG A 68 -14.75 7.88 2.99
N GLU A 69 -14.89 6.60 2.65
CA GLU A 69 -15.74 6.11 1.54
C GLU A 69 -15.50 6.84 0.21
N ALA A 70 -14.26 7.31 0.00
CA ALA A 70 -13.87 8.12 -1.15
C ALA A 70 -13.55 7.30 -2.40
N ILE A 71 -13.47 5.97 -2.28
CA ILE A 71 -13.19 5.06 -3.40
C ILE A 71 -14.27 3.99 -3.53
N SER A 72 -14.56 3.61 -4.76
CA SER A 72 -15.52 2.55 -5.06
C SER A 72 -14.99 1.18 -4.62
N LYS A 73 -15.91 0.23 -4.41
CA LYS A 73 -15.55 -1.17 -4.12
C LYS A 73 -14.73 -1.79 -5.24
N GLU A 74 -15.01 -1.43 -6.50
CA GLU A 74 -14.25 -1.92 -7.66
C GLU A 74 -12.80 -1.44 -7.64
N LEU A 75 -12.57 -0.17 -7.29
CA LEU A 75 -11.24 0.40 -7.17
C LEU A 75 -10.47 -0.22 -5.98
N TYR A 76 -11.15 -0.44 -4.86
CA TYR A 76 -10.57 -1.15 -3.71
C TYR A 76 -10.18 -2.59 -4.06
N ASP A 77 -11.06 -3.36 -4.70
CA ASP A 77 -10.79 -4.73 -5.12
C ASP A 77 -9.67 -4.79 -6.16
N TYR A 78 -9.60 -3.81 -7.07
CA TYR A 78 -8.48 -3.65 -8.01
C TYR A 78 -7.14 -3.45 -7.29
N CYS A 79 -7.10 -2.58 -6.28
CA CYS A 79 -5.90 -2.35 -5.47
C CYS A 79 -5.43 -3.63 -4.74
N LEU A 80 -6.35 -4.46 -4.26
CA LEU A 80 -6.02 -5.76 -3.65
C LEU A 80 -5.51 -6.78 -4.69
N GLN A 81 -6.17 -6.86 -5.86
CA GLN A 81 -5.76 -7.77 -6.95
C GLN A 81 -4.37 -7.43 -7.48
N LYS A 82 -4.03 -6.14 -7.59
CA LYS A 82 -2.71 -5.66 -8.03
C LYS A 82 -1.63 -5.75 -6.95
N LYS A 83 -1.97 -6.21 -5.75
CA LYS A 83 -1.07 -6.23 -4.58
C LYS A 83 -0.50 -4.84 -4.30
N ILE A 84 -1.34 -3.80 -4.44
CA ILE A 84 -1.02 -2.42 -4.04
C ILE A 84 -1.21 -2.32 -2.53
N ALA A 85 -2.33 -2.86 -2.01
CA ALA A 85 -2.61 -3.01 -0.59
C ALA A 85 -2.60 -4.48 -0.16
N ASP A 86 -2.37 -4.71 1.13
CA ASP A 86 -2.30 -6.05 1.72
C ASP A 86 -3.64 -6.48 2.33
N ALA A 87 -4.28 -7.45 1.68
CA ALA A 87 -5.58 -7.99 2.11
C ALA A 87 -5.52 -8.64 3.50
N ASN A 88 -4.41 -9.33 3.82
CA ASN A 88 -4.28 -10.03 5.10
C ASN A 88 -4.09 -9.03 6.25
N LEU A 89 -3.29 -7.98 6.02
CA LEU A 89 -3.11 -6.91 6.98
C LEU A 89 -4.41 -6.15 7.24
N ILE A 90 -5.14 -5.80 6.18
CA ILE A 90 -6.43 -5.13 6.30
C ILE A 90 -7.44 -6.02 7.05
N ALA A 91 -7.47 -7.32 6.76
CA ALA A 91 -8.33 -8.25 7.48
C ALA A 91 -8.05 -8.26 9.00
N LYS A 92 -6.80 -8.00 9.43
CA LYS A 92 -6.47 -7.84 10.85
C LYS A 92 -7.04 -6.55 11.44
N TRP A 93 -6.97 -5.42 10.74
CA TRP A 93 -7.55 -4.16 11.21
C TRP A 93 -9.07 -4.19 11.34
N LYS A 94 -9.74 -4.99 10.51
CA LYS A 94 -11.19 -5.18 10.57
C LYS A 94 -11.65 -6.02 11.77
N LYS A 95 -10.77 -6.85 12.36
CA LYS A 95 -11.12 -7.60 13.56
C LYS A 95 -11.21 -6.62 14.73
N VAL A 96 -12.41 -6.44 15.27
CA VAL A 96 -12.63 -5.72 16.53
C VAL A 96 -11.74 -6.35 17.60
N SER A 97 -10.99 -5.51 18.32
CA SER A 97 -9.95 -5.78 19.32
C SER A 97 -8.53 -6.08 18.78
N VAL A 98 -7.77 -5.01 18.52
CA VAL A 98 -6.31 -5.01 18.78
C VAL A 98 -5.91 -3.80 19.64
N PHE A 99 -6.72 -2.74 19.71
CA PHE A 99 -6.52 -1.63 20.65
C PHE A 99 -7.90 -1.14 21.13
N ARG A 100 -8.32 -1.56 22.31
CA ARG A 100 -9.12 -0.72 23.21
C ARG A 100 -8.11 -0.14 24.18
N GLU A 101 -7.93 1.17 24.16
CA GLU A 101 -7.31 1.90 25.28
C GLU A 101 -8.21 1.83 26.52
#